data_AF-A0A7H8S1H1-F1
#
_entry.id   AF-A0A7H8S1H1-F1
#
_cell.length_a   1.000
_cell.length_b   1.000
_cell.length_c   1.000
_cell.angle_alpha   90.00
_cell.angle_beta   90.00
_cell.angle_gamma   90.00
#
_symmetry.space_group_name_H-M   'P 1'
#
loop_
_entity.id
_entity.type
_entity.pdbx_description
1 polymer ?
#
loop_
_entity_poly.entity_id
_entity_poly.type
_entity_poly.pdbx_seq_one_letter_code
_entity_poly.pdbx_strand_id
1 'polypeptide(L)'
;MANRKFLKMGRFGWTLISTVTVVLVASALFFFNLFDLNPLALFGGDDSNATEADDMSEETAQQVEEVRETVGEENQDLGQFVSDTHDFYNETTGYGGISSLDWDRQREEANLILNTLEDKLPEVEDNVLQADLERIRELANGVINEKESGHVRTLHRMFHDLDIAMNDYNTYDKIWNAT
;
A
#
# COMPACT_ATOMS: atom_id res chain seq x y z
N MET A 1 -32.38 -36.22 6.40
CA MET A 1 -31.16 -37.01 6.70
C MET A 1 -30.16 -36.80 5.57
N ALA A 2 -29.06 -36.09 5.82
CA ALA A 2 -28.04 -35.85 4.79
C ALA A 2 -27.14 -37.10 4.66
N ASN A 3 -27.22 -37.78 3.52
CA ASN A 3 -26.36 -38.91 3.17
C ASN A 3 -24.94 -38.41 2.90
N ARG A 4 -24.03 -38.51 3.87
CA ARG A 4 -22.59 -38.38 3.62
C ARG A 4 -22.11 -39.62 2.88
N LYS A 5 -21.94 -39.50 1.57
CA LYS A 5 -21.24 -40.50 0.75
C LYS A 5 -19.75 -40.45 1.09
N PHE A 6 -19.29 -41.36 1.96
CA PHE A 6 -17.85 -41.59 2.11
C PHE A 6 -17.30 -42.15 0.79
N LEU A 7 -16.41 -41.40 0.15
CA LEU A 7 -15.68 -41.84 -1.02
C LEU A 7 -14.83 -43.06 -0.63
N LYS A 8 -15.14 -44.23 -1.19
CA LYS A 8 -14.30 -45.44 -1.05
C LYS A 8 -13.02 -45.24 -1.86
N MET A 9 -12.05 -44.53 -1.30
CA MET A 9 -10.72 -44.38 -1.89
C MET A 9 -9.82 -45.55 -1.53
N GLY A 10 -9.08 -46.06 -2.52
CA GLY A 10 -8.07 -47.11 -2.32
C GLY A 10 -6.87 -46.63 -1.50
N ARG A 11 -6.00 -47.54 -1.10
CA ARG A 11 -4.82 -47.26 -0.25
C ARG A 11 -3.94 -46.12 -0.80
N PHE A 12 -3.83 -46.02 -2.13
CA PHE A 12 -3.07 -44.96 -2.80
C PHE A 12 -3.73 -43.56 -2.71
N GLY A 13 -5.07 -43.50 -2.77
CA GLY A 13 -5.80 -42.24 -2.59
C GLY A 13 -5.69 -41.73 -1.14
N TRP A 14 -5.72 -42.64 -0.18
CA TRP A 14 -5.50 -42.32 1.23
C TRP A 14 -4.08 -41.81 1.51
N THR A 15 -3.05 -42.41 0.89
CA THR A 15 -1.67 -41.91 1.05
C THR A 15 -1.51 -40.54 0.43
N LEU A 16 -2.07 -40.29 -0.77
CA LEU A 16 -1.98 -38.99 -1.43
C LEU A 16 -2.66 -37.89 -0.62
N ILE A 17 -3.89 -38.14 -0.13
CA ILE A 17 -4.61 -37.19 0.72
C ILE A 17 -3.83 -36.94 2.00
N SER A 18 -3.29 -37.99 2.64
CA SER A 18 -2.50 -37.84 3.85
C SER A 18 -1.26 -36.97 3.61
N THR A 19 -0.55 -37.18 2.50
CA THR A 19 0.63 -36.38 2.16
C THR A 19 0.26 -34.91 1.93
N VAL A 20 -0.80 -34.64 1.15
CA VAL A 20 -1.26 -33.27 0.89
C VAL A 20 -1.67 -32.57 2.19
N THR A 21 -2.42 -33.25 3.05
CA THR A 21 -2.83 -32.69 4.35
C THR A 21 -1.63 -32.37 5.23
N VAL A 22 -0.64 -33.27 5.32
CA VAL A 22 0.58 -33.02 6.11
C VAL A 22 1.35 -31.81 5.58
N VAL A 23 1.50 -31.68 4.27
CA VAL A 23 2.17 -30.53 3.64
C VAL A 23 1.42 -29.23 3.93
N LEU A 24 0.08 -29.23 3.82
CA LEU A 24 -0.73 -28.06 4.10
C LEU A 24 -0.62 -27.63 5.57
N VAL A 25 -0.69 -28.58 6.51
CA VAL A 25 -0.56 -28.29 7.95
C VAL A 25 0.83 -27.75 8.26
N ALA A 26 1.90 -28.34 7.72
CA ALA A 26 3.26 -27.86 7.92
C ALA A 26 3.47 -26.45 7.35
N SER A 27 2.90 -26.17 6.16
CA SER A 27 2.97 -24.86 5.52
C SER A 27 2.21 -23.81 6.34
N ALA A 28 1.05 -24.17 6.88
CA ALA A 28 0.28 -23.28 7.76
C ALA A 28 1.06 -22.96 9.04
N LEU A 29 1.63 -23.96 9.71
CA LEU A 29 2.45 -23.74 10.91
C LEU A 29 3.66 -22.85 10.64
N PHE A 30 4.35 -23.05 9.51
CA PHE A 30 5.46 -22.19 9.10
C PHE A 30 5.00 -20.75 8.84
N PHE A 31 3.87 -20.56 8.15
CA PHE A 31 3.29 -19.24 7.91
C PHE A 31 2.96 -18.53 9.23
N PHE A 32 2.24 -19.18 10.15
CA PHE A 32 1.91 -18.57 11.45
C PHE A 32 3.17 -18.22 12.26
N ASN A 33 4.22 -19.05 12.19
CA ASN A 33 5.50 -18.78 12.86
C ASN A 33 6.31 -17.65 12.19
N LEU A 34 6.25 -17.50 10.87
CA LEU A 34 6.96 -16.43 10.15
C LEU A 34 6.35 -15.05 10.39
N PHE A 35 5.03 -14.99 10.59
CA PHE A 35 4.26 -13.76 10.71
C PHE A 35 3.81 -13.46 12.15
N ASP A 36 4.28 -14.21 13.16
CA ASP A 36 3.88 -14.09 14.57
C ASP A 36 2.34 -14.04 14.80
N LEU A 37 1.60 -14.77 13.96
CA LEU A 37 0.14 -14.77 13.98
C LEU A 37 -0.38 -15.83 14.97
N ASN A 38 -1.27 -15.43 15.89
CA ASN A 38 -1.90 -16.36 16.84
C ASN A 38 -3.19 -16.98 16.26
N PRO A 39 -3.18 -18.24 15.79
CA PRO A 39 -4.36 -18.86 15.20
C PRO A 39 -5.50 -19.04 16.22
N LEU A 40 -5.20 -19.07 17.52
CA LEU A 40 -6.22 -19.20 18.57
C LEU A 40 -7.07 -17.93 18.68
N ALA A 41 -6.49 -16.75 18.43
CA ALA A 41 -7.20 -15.47 18.43
C ALA A 41 -8.16 -15.32 17.24
N LEU A 42 -7.94 -16.07 16.16
CA LEU A 42 -8.75 -16.01 14.94
C LEU A 42 -10.01 -16.90 15.01
N PHE A 43 -10.01 -17.90 15.90
CA PHE A 43 -11.14 -18.84 16.06
C PHE A 43 -11.82 -18.77 17.44
N GLY A 44 -11.22 -18.07 18.41
CA GLY A 44 -11.84 -17.75 19.69
C GLY A 44 -12.39 -16.33 19.66
N GLY A 45 -13.71 -16.17 19.69
CA GLY A 45 -14.37 -14.87 19.87
C GLY A 45 -14.21 -14.38 21.30
N ASP A 46 -12.97 -14.12 21.71
CA ASP A 46 -12.62 -13.49 22.98
C ASP A 46 -11.74 -12.29 22.65
N ASP A 47 -12.40 -11.13 22.54
CA ASP A 47 -11.81 -9.81 22.33
C ASP A 47 -10.93 -9.43 23.52
N SER A 48 -9.68 -9.90 23.54
CA SER A 48 -8.69 -9.42 24.52
C SER A 48 -7.24 -9.74 24.14
N ASN A 49 -6.84 -9.51 22.88
CA ASN A 49 -5.46 -9.09 22.54
C ASN A 49 -5.25 -8.79 21.05
N ALA A 50 -6.13 -7.97 20.47
CA ALA A 50 -5.84 -7.26 19.23
C ALA A 50 -5.61 -5.78 19.57
N THR A 51 -4.40 -5.46 20.01
CA THR A 51 -3.82 -4.11 19.88
C THR A 51 -2.89 -4.22 18.67
N GLU A 52 -2.97 -3.45 17.60
CA GLU A 52 -3.52 -2.13 17.38
C GLU A 52 -4.07 -2.04 15.95
N ALA A 53 -5.39 -1.91 15.82
CA ALA A 53 -6.09 -1.33 14.69
C ALA A 53 -7.57 -1.34 15.11
N ASP A 54 -8.23 -0.18 15.10
CA ASP A 54 -9.64 0.00 15.47
C ASP A 54 -9.93 0.38 16.93
N ASP A 55 -9.25 1.41 17.43
CA ASP A 55 -9.90 2.37 18.34
C ASP A 55 -9.32 3.76 18.08
N MET A 56 -9.62 4.30 16.90
CA MET A 56 -9.47 5.74 16.70
C MET A 56 -10.63 6.41 17.42
N SER A 57 -10.33 7.15 18.48
CA SER A 57 -11.27 8.07 19.13
C SER A 57 -12.07 8.85 18.07
N GLU A 58 -13.37 9.02 18.27
CA GLU A 58 -14.22 9.85 17.38
C GLU A 58 -13.61 11.24 17.15
N GLU A 59 -12.86 11.76 18.12
CA GLU A 59 -12.11 13.02 18.02
C GLU A 59 -10.94 12.94 17.03
N THR A 60 -10.21 11.81 17.00
CA THR A 60 -9.13 11.58 16.03
C THR A 60 -9.69 11.33 14.64
N ALA A 61 -10.80 10.61 14.53
CA ALA A 61 -11.48 10.42 13.24
C ALA A 61 -12.02 11.75 12.68
N GLN A 62 -12.58 12.60 13.54
CA GLN A 62 -13.04 13.95 13.16
C GLN A 62 -11.87 14.88 12.79
N GLN A 63 -10.75 14.87 13.54
CA GLN A 63 -9.56 15.64 13.15
C GLN A 63 -8.96 15.16 11.83
N VAL A 64 -8.93 13.85 11.60
CA VAL A 64 -8.46 13.29 10.33
C VAL A 64 -9.40 13.69 9.19
N GLU A 65 -10.72 13.69 9.41
CA GLU A 65 -11.70 14.12 8.42
C GLU A 65 -11.66 15.63 8.15
N GLU A 66 -11.44 16.47 9.17
CA GLU A 66 -11.30 17.93 9.04
C GLU A 66 -10.00 18.32 8.32
N VAL A 67 -8.88 17.66 8.63
CA VAL A 67 -7.61 17.82 7.89
C VAL A 67 -7.78 17.36 6.45
N ARG A 68 -8.52 16.27 6.21
CA ARG A 68 -8.84 15.78 4.86
C ARG A 68 -9.68 16.79 4.07
N GLU A 69 -10.78 17.27 4.63
CA GLU A 69 -11.67 18.23 3.94
C GLU A 69 -10.94 19.54 3.60
N THR A 70 -10.08 20.02 4.50
CA THR A 70 -9.28 21.24 4.30
C THR A 70 -8.17 21.04 3.26
N VAL A 71 -7.43 19.93 3.32
CA VAL A 71 -6.35 19.64 2.38
C VAL A 71 -6.88 19.39 0.96
N GLY A 72 -8.03 18.71 0.81
CA GLY A 72 -8.62 18.37 -0.48
C GLY A 72 -9.14 19.56 -1.29
N GLU A 73 -9.76 20.55 -0.66
CA GLU A 73 -10.24 21.75 -1.37
C GLU A 73 -9.14 22.79 -1.61
N GLU A 74 -8.22 23.01 -0.66
CA GLU A 74 -7.18 24.03 -0.78
C GLU A 74 -5.99 23.59 -1.64
N ASN A 75 -5.77 22.28 -1.83
CA ASN A 75 -4.61 21.73 -2.52
C ASN A 75 -4.95 20.90 -3.78
N GLN A 76 -6.03 21.23 -4.51
CA GLN A 76 -6.42 20.49 -5.72
C GLN A 76 -5.28 20.34 -6.75
N ASP A 77 -4.46 21.39 -6.94
CA ASP A 77 -3.31 21.34 -7.84
C ASP A 77 -2.24 20.33 -7.35
N LEU A 78 -2.02 20.24 -6.04
CA LEU A 78 -1.07 19.31 -5.44
C LEU A 78 -1.63 17.87 -5.48
N GLY A 79 -2.93 17.70 -5.26
CA GLY A 79 -3.62 16.42 -5.42
C GLY A 79 -3.47 15.87 -6.84
N GLN A 80 -3.72 16.70 -7.86
CA GLN A 80 -3.52 16.30 -9.26
C GLN A 80 -2.07 15.91 -9.54
N PHE A 81 -1.10 16.71 -9.08
CA PHE A 81 0.32 16.39 -9.21
C PHE A 81 0.68 15.04 -8.57
N VAL A 82 0.17 14.78 -7.37
CA VAL A 82 0.39 13.50 -6.66
C VAL A 82 -0.19 12.34 -7.47
N SER A 83 -1.39 12.49 -8.02
CA SER A 83 -2.05 11.45 -8.81
C SER A 83 -1.29 11.14 -10.11
N ASP A 84 -0.90 12.18 -10.85
CA ASP A 84 -0.15 12.03 -12.10
C ASP A 84 1.22 11.36 -11.86
N THR A 85 1.88 11.73 -10.76
CA THR A 85 3.18 11.15 -10.38
C THR A 85 3.02 9.70 -9.92
N HIS A 86 1.94 9.36 -9.21
CA HIS A 86 1.62 7.99 -8.85
C HIS A 86 1.39 7.13 -10.11
N ASP A 87 0.64 7.62 -11.09
CA ASP A 87 0.43 6.94 -12.38
C ASP A 87 1.75 6.67 -13.12
N PHE A 88 2.67 7.64 -13.12
CA PHE A 88 4.02 7.44 -13.66
C PHE A 88 4.75 6.27 -12.97
N TYR A 89 4.71 6.22 -11.64
CA TYR A 89 5.38 5.15 -10.90
C TYR A 89 4.70 3.80 -11.07
N ASN A 90 3.37 3.77 -11.23
CA ASN A 90 2.64 2.56 -11.59
C ASN A 90 3.10 2.02 -12.95
N GLU A 91 3.19 2.89 -13.97
CA GLU A 91 3.65 2.51 -15.31
C GLU A 91 5.10 1.99 -15.29
N THR A 92 5.99 2.71 -14.62
CA THR A 92 7.44 2.49 -14.76
C THR A 92 8.01 1.48 -13.76
N THR A 93 7.35 1.26 -12.63
CA THR A 93 7.85 0.39 -11.56
C THR A 93 6.93 -0.79 -11.26
N GLY A 94 5.66 -0.70 -11.65
CA GLY A 94 4.64 -1.74 -11.46
C GLY A 94 4.95 -3.04 -12.17
N TYR A 95 4.28 -4.13 -11.76
CA TYR A 95 4.42 -5.47 -12.35
C TYR A 95 5.88 -5.99 -12.47
N GLY A 96 6.77 -5.53 -11.58
CA GLY A 96 8.19 -5.89 -11.59
C GLY A 96 9.10 -4.94 -12.38
N GLY A 97 8.56 -3.87 -12.97
CA GLY A 97 9.31 -2.84 -13.71
C GLY A 97 10.44 -2.21 -12.89
N ILE A 98 10.31 -2.17 -11.57
CA ILE A 98 11.36 -1.72 -10.63
C ILE A 98 12.69 -2.47 -10.79
N SER A 99 12.68 -3.69 -11.35
CA SER A 99 13.90 -4.48 -11.59
C SER A 99 14.67 -4.07 -12.85
N SER A 100 14.05 -3.27 -13.73
CA SER A 100 14.60 -2.85 -15.03
C SER A 100 14.21 -1.41 -15.34
N LEU A 101 14.61 -0.48 -14.47
CA LEU A 101 14.27 0.93 -14.58
C LEU A 101 14.91 1.62 -15.79
N ASP A 102 14.10 2.39 -16.51
CA ASP A 102 14.59 3.43 -17.41
C ASP A 102 15.05 4.64 -16.58
N TRP A 103 16.34 4.66 -16.24
CA TRP A 103 16.92 5.71 -15.42
C TRP A 103 16.82 7.11 -16.03
N ASP A 104 16.64 7.25 -17.33
CA ASP A 104 16.52 8.57 -17.94
C ASP A 104 15.12 9.12 -17.66
N ARG A 105 14.06 8.32 -17.87
CA ARG A 105 12.69 8.66 -17.43
C ARG A 105 12.60 8.92 -15.93
N GLN A 106 13.25 8.09 -15.10
CA GLN A 106 13.23 8.30 -13.64
C GLN A 106 13.89 9.62 -13.23
N ARG A 107 14.96 10.06 -13.92
CA ARG A 107 15.60 11.35 -13.64
C ARG A 107 14.77 12.52 -14.16
N GLU A 108 14.11 12.38 -15.31
CA GLU A 108 13.17 13.39 -15.82
C GLU A 108 12.05 13.62 -14.82
N GLU A 109 11.41 12.55 -14.33
CA GLU A 109 10.36 12.64 -13.33
C GLU A 109 10.87 13.22 -12.01
N ALA A 110 12.04 12.78 -11.53
CA ALA A 110 12.63 13.32 -10.32
C ALA A 110 12.88 14.84 -10.42
N ASN A 111 13.31 15.34 -11.58
CA ASN A 111 13.45 16.78 -11.80
C ASN A 111 12.09 17.49 -11.82
N LEU A 112 11.06 16.89 -12.41
CA LEU A 112 9.70 17.44 -12.38
C LEU A 112 9.20 17.56 -10.94
N ILE A 113 9.38 16.50 -10.14
CA ILE A 113 9.04 16.50 -8.71
C ILE A 113 9.75 17.64 -7.99
N LEU A 114 11.07 17.80 -8.18
CA LEU A 114 11.83 18.87 -7.52
C LEU A 114 11.32 20.26 -7.88
N ASN A 115 11.05 20.51 -9.17
CA ASN A 115 10.55 21.80 -9.64
C ASN A 115 9.16 22.09 -9.05
N THR A 116 8.25 21.11 -9.06
CA THR A 116 6.90 21.29 -8.48
C THR A 116 6.97 21.56 -6.98
N LEU A 117 7.85 20.85 -6.25
CA LEU A 117 7.98 21.03 -4.80
C LEU A 117 8.67 22.34 -4.42
N GLU A 118 9.48 22.95 -5.29
CA GLU A 118 10.03 24.29 -5.06
C GLU A 118 8.92 25.34 -4.89
N ASP A 119 7.88 25.24 -5.70
CA ASP A 119 6.73 26.14 -5.67
C ASP A 119 5.70 25.76 -4.61
N LYS A 120 5.44 24.45 -4.41
CA LYS A 120 4.36 23.97 -3.55
C LYS A 120 4.70 23.85 -2.07
N LEU A 121 5.94 23.50 -1.70
CA LEU A 121 6.33 23.32 -0.29
C LEU A 121 6.06 24.56 0.60
N PRO A 122 6.29 25.81 0.14
CA PRO A 122 6.00 26.99 0.95
C PRO A 122 4.51 27.27 1.18
N GLU A 123 3.63 26.68 0.37
CA GLU A 123 2.17 26.87 0.44
C GLU A 123 1.51 25.87 1.41
N VAL A 124 2.22 24.82 1.84
CA VAL A 124 1.69 23.77 2.71
C VAL A 124 1.79 24.18 4.18
N GLU A 125 0.64 24.33 4.84
CA GLU A 125 0.56 24.67 6.27
C GLU A 125 0.59 23.44 7.19
N ASP A 126 0.19 22.27 6.69
CA ASP A 126 0.19 21.04 7.46
C ASP A 126 1.61 20.50 7.64
N ASN A 127 2.08 20.41 8.89
CA ASN A 127 3.44 20.00 9.21
C ASN A 127 3.75 18.54 8.82
N VAL A 128 2.76 17.66 8.79
CA VAL A 128 2.94 16.24 8.45
C VAL A 128 3.12 16.12 6.94
N LEU A 129 2.21 16.72 6.17
CA LEU A 129 2.31 16.79 4.71
C LEU A 129 3.60 17.49 4.28
N GLN A 130 3.97 18.58 4.95
CA GLN A 130 5.23 19.28 4.66
C GLN A 130 6.42 18.35 4.85
N ALA A 131 6.49 17.60 5.96
CA ALA A 131 7.57 16.66 6.21
C ALA A 131 7.64 15.54 5.15
N ASP A 132 6.49 15.01 4.72
CA ASP A 132 6.42 14.01 3.66
C ASP A 132 6.93 14.56 2.32
N LEU A 133 6.53 15.78 1.95
CA LEU A 133 7.00 16.44 0.72
C LEU A 133 8.49 16.78 0.79
N GLU A 134 9.03 17.18 1.95
CA GLU A 134 10.47 17.38 2.12
C GLU A 134 11.24 16.06 1.94
N ARG A 135 10.69 14.96 2.46
CA ARG A 135 11.30 13.64 2.29
C ARG A 135 11.25 13.18 0.82
N ILE A 136 10.16 13.47 0.11
CA ILE A 136 10.07 13.23 -1.34
C ILE A 136 11.14 14.03 -2.09
N ARG A 137 11.35 15.31 -1.73
CA ARG A 137 12.40 16.16 -2.33
C ARG A 137 13.80 15.56 -2.12
N GLU A 138 14.11 15.02 -0.95
CA GLU A 138 15.39 14.34 -0.70
C GLU A 138 15.56 13.09 -1.57
N LEU A 139 14.51 12.25 -1.64
CA LEU A 139 14.53 11.02 -2.43
C LEU A 139 14.66 11.31 -3.93
N ALA A 140 13.97 12.34 -4.44
CA ALA A 140 14.06 12.77 -5.83
C ALA A 140 15.48 13.25 -6.18
N ASN A 141 16.12 14.03 -5.29
CA ASN A 141 17.55 14.35 -5.42
C ASN A 141 18.42 13.09 -5.42
N GLY A 142 18.08 12.11 -4.57
CA GLY A 142 18.71 10.79 -4.56
C GLY A 142 18.63 10.09 -5.91
N VAL A 143 17.46 10.05 -6.56
CA VAL A 143 17.28 9.42 -7.89
C VAL A 143 18.12 10.09 -8.98
N ILE A 144 18.29 11.41 -8.92
CA ILE A 144 19.11 12.16 -9.89
C ILE A 144 20.59 11.79 -9.77
N ASN A 145 21.09 11.71 -8.54
CA ASN A 145 22.51 11.57 -8.26
C ASN A 145 22.95 10.10 -8.13
N GLU A 146 22.04 9.23 -7.70
CA GLU A 146 22.29 7.87 -7.29
C GLU A 146 21.31 6.94 -8.02
N LYS A 147 21.84 6.00 -8.81
CA LYS A 147 21.04 4.98 -9.51
C LYS A 147 20.62 3.86 -8.55
N GLU A 148 19.96 4.26 -7.47
CA GLU A 148 19.57 3.41 -6.35
C GLU A 148 18.05 3.18 -6.41
N SER A 149 17.65 1.93 -6.70
CA SER A 149 16.23 1.61 -6.89
C SER A 149 15.42 1.65 -5.58
N GLY A 150 16.10 1.73 -4.43
CA GLY A 150 15.49 1.99 -3.13
C GLY A 150 14.80 3.36 -3.09
N HIS A 151 15.44 4.40 -3.61
CA HIS A 151 14.85 5.74 -3.73
C HIS A 151 13.57 5.73 -4.59
N VAL A 152 13.63 5.15 -5.78
CA VAL A 152 12.46 5.03 -6.70
C VAL A 152 11.31 4.26 -6.05
N ARG A 153 11.61 3.14 -5.38
CA ARG A 153 10.59 2.35 -4.67
C ARG A 153 9.94 3.16 -3.54
N THR A 154 10.73 3.92 -2.79
CA THR A 154 10.21 4.73 -1.69
C THR A 154 9.35 5.88 -2.23
N LEU A 155 9.78 6.54 -3.31
CA LEU A 155 8.98 7.57 -3.98
C LEU A 155 7.62 7.01 -4.43
N HIS A 156 7.60 5.87 -5.12
CA HIS A 156 6.32 5.25 -5.52
C HIS A 156 5.40 5.04 -4.31
N ARG A 157 5.91 4.47 -3.20
CA ARG A 157 5.08 4.26 -2.01
C ARG A 157 4.52 5.56 -1.43
N MET A 158 5.36 6.59 -1.31
CA MET A 158 4.91 7.87 -0.76
C MET A 158 3.88 8.55 -1.65
N PHE A 159 4.04 8.52 -2.98
CA PHE A 159 3.04 9.06 -3.89
C PHE A 159 1.75 8.24 -3.88
N HIS A 160 1.81 6.93 -3.75
CA HIS A 160 0.63 6.09 -3.55
C HIS A 160 -0.13 6.46 -2.27
N ASP A 161 0.58 6.62 -1.15
CA ASP A 161 -0.03 6.94 0.15
C ASP A 161 -0.63 8.36 0.14
N LEU A 162 0.06 9.33 -0.48
CA LEU A 162 -0.46 10.67 -0.69
C LEU A 162 -1.65 10.69 -1.65
N ASP A 163 -1.65 9.89 -2.72
CA ASP A 163 -2.78 9.81 -3.66
C ASP A 163 -4.04 9.29 -2.95
N ILE A 164 -3.87 8.32 -2.04
CA ILE A 164 -4.96 7.88 -1.16
C ILE A 164 -5.42 9.02 -0.24
N ALA A 165 -4.49 9.71 0.43
CA ALA A 165 -4.83 10.77 1.37
C ALA A 165 -5.47 12.01 0.70
N MET A 166 -5.08 12.32 -0.54
CA MET A 166 -5.42 13.58 -1.22
C MET A 166 -6.45 13.44 -2.35
N ASN A 167 -6.62 12.27 -2.94
CA ASN A 167 -7.50 12.10 -4.11
C ASN A 167 -8.55 11.01 -3.91
N ASP A 168 -8.38 10.11 -2.94
CA ASP A 168 -9.27 8.97 -2.73
C ASP A 168 -10.54 9.30 -1.91
N TYR A 169 -11.00 10.55 -2.00
CA TYR A 169 -12.15 11.09 -1.27
C TYR A 169 -13.47 10.36 -1.57
N ASN A 170 -13.57 9.53 -2.63
CA ASN A 170 -14.76 8.72 -2.94
C ASN A 170 -14.48 7.62 -4.01
N THR A 171 -13.64 6.60 -3.74
CA THR A 171 -13.59 5.39 -4.61
C THR A 171 -14.81 4.48 -4.40
N TYR A 172 -15.99 5.00 -4.75
CA TYR A 172 -17.02 4.17 -5.35
C TYR A 172 -17.09 4.32 -6.88
N ASP A 173 -16.44 5.33 -7.48
CA ASP A 173 -16.57 5.62 -8.92
C ASP A 173 -15.34 5.25 -9.80
N LYS A 174 -14.21 4.82 -9.21
CA LYS A 174 -13.02 4.37 -9.97
C LYS A 174 -12.81 2.84 -9.94
N ILE A 175 -13.85 2.06 -9.68
CA ILE A 175 -13.83 0.60 -9.91
C ILE A 175 -14.09 0.36 -11.40
N TRP A 176 -13.01 0.37 -12.17
CA TRP A 176 -12.89 -0.13 -13.54
C TRP A 176 -13.86 0.47 -14.56
N ASN A 177 -13.33 1.35 -15.40
CA ASN A 177 -13.90 1.64 -16.72
C ASN A 177 -13.69 0.43 -17.67
N ALA A 178 -14.10 -0.76 -17.23
CA ALA A 178 -14.26 -1.93 -18.08
C ALA A 178 -15.58 -1.75 -18.83
N THR A 179 -15.48 -1.14 -20.00
CA THR A 179 -16.53 -1.26 -21.03
C THR A 179 -16.50 -2.66 -21.62
#